data_AF-A0A1E7F2W2-F1
#
_entry.id   AF-A0A1E7F2W2-F1
#
_cell.length_a   1.000
_cell.length_b   1.000
_cell.length_c   1.000
_cell.angle_alpha   90.00
_cell.angle_beta   90.00
_cell.angle_gamma   90.00
#
_symmetry.space_group_name_H-M   'P 1'
#
loop_
_entity.id
_entity.type
_entity.pdbx_description
1 polymer ?
#
loop_
_entity_poly.entity_id
_entity_poly.type
_entity_poly.pdbx_seq_one_letter_code
_entity_poly.pdbx_strand_id
1 'polypeptide(L)'
;MAAKLRAEAAELESQQASERTKFTAKVFQEFDANNDGDVTLDELKAALERTFKMEIPDERVEILMKDLDKSGDGKLQIDEIVSVDQFRNRLEYLTQDEKRKTSEATRSAAKSAEVSELIESQLAEINDSPPTGTDKAISVLPYLFPLMDGLLFGQFLLTDASNPVFGVVAAIYVLYRKIPFSGFLAFLGLSAGSNNPSINRLVRFNMQQAIYLDFALFIPGIIAAITAAAASGIFGYELPPGIAEIGNDTVFLTLLAAIGYSTVSSLLGVEPDKIPFISDAVSKRVPSIDISMFDSEGRFVPPQLKEKKDDDNEKKD
;
A
#
# COMPACT_ATOMS: atom_id res chain seq x y z
N MET A 1 -48.12 11.22 39.53
CA MET A 1 -47.88 11.23 38.07
C MET A 1 -47.34 9.89 37.57
N ALA A 2 -46.26 9.33 38.15
CA ALA A 2 -45.64 8.08 37.68
C ALA A 2 -46.54 6.83 37.69
N ALA A 3 -47.43 6.65 38.70
CA ALA A 3 -48.32 5.48 38.77
C ALA A 3 -49.42 5.51 37.69
N LYS A 4 -49.93 6.70 37.35
CA LYS A 4 -50.94 6.89 36.30
C LYS A 4 -50.35 6.64 34.91
N LEU A 5 -49.13 7.14 34.67
CA LEU A 5 -48.39 6.88 33.42
C LEU A 5 -48.04 5.40 33.22
N ARG A 6 -47.77 4.64 34.30
CA ARG A 6 -47.54 3.19 34.22
C ARG A 6 -48.81 2.39 33.93
N ALA A 7 -49.93 2.77 34.52
CA ALA A 7 -51.22 2.11 34.26
C ALA A 7 -51.71 2.38 32.83
N GLU A 8 -51.57 3.62 32.35
CA GLU A 8 -51.90 4.02 30.98
C GLU A 8 -50.98 3.33 29.95
N ALA A 9 -49.68 3.20 30.24
CA ALA A 9 -48.77 2.42 29.41
C ALA A 9 -49.17 0.94 29.33
N ALA A 10 -49.56 0.31 30.45
CA ALA A 10 -49.95 -1.10 30.48
C ALA A 10 -51.26 -1.38 29.71
N GLU A 11 -52.26 -0.49 29.80
CA GLU A 11 -53.49 -0.61 29.01
C GLU A 11 -53.22 -0.44 27.51
N LEU A 12 -52.37 0.51 27.15
CA LEU A 12 -52.01 0.80 25.76
C LEU A 12 -51.18 -0.34 25.15
N GLU A 13 -50.27 -0.94 25.92
CA GLU A 13 -49.53 -2.16 25.53
C GLU A 13 -50.46 -3.35 25.31
N SER A 14 -51.44 -3.59 26.20
CA SER A 14 -52.41 -4.69 26.06
C SER A 14 -53.31 -4.50 24.84
N GLN A 15 -53.75 -3.28 24.56
CA GLN A 15 -54.55 -2.97 23.37
C GLN A 15 -53.72 -3.17 22.10
N GLN A 16 -52.47 -2.69 22.07
CA GLN A 16 -51.55 -2.90 20.94
C GLN A 16 -51.21 -4.38 20.72
N ALA A 17 -51.06 -5.17 21.78
CA ALA A 17 -50.81 -6.61 21.68
C ALA A 17 -52.01 -7.36 21.07
N SER A 18 -53.23 -7.01 21.47
CA SER A 18 -54.46 -7.58 20.89
C SER A 18 -54.66 -7.17 19.43
N GLU A 19 -54.39 -5.92 19.08
CA GLU A 19 -54.50 -5.45 17.69
C GLU A 19 -53.44 -6.11 16.79
N ARG A 20 -52.21 -6.28 17.30
CA ARG A 20 -51.15 -7.02 16.60
C ARG A 20 -51.53 -8.46 16.34
N THR A 21 -51.99 -9.22 17.35
CA THR A 21 -52.36 -10.64 17.15
C THR A 21 -53.49 -10.81 16.15
N LYS A 22 -54.50 -9.93 16.15
CA LYS A 22 -55.56 -9.94 15.14
C LYS A 22 -55.05 -9.63 13.73
N PHE A 23 -54.09 -8.71 13.61
CA PHE A 23 -53.49 -8.36 12.32
C PHE A 23 -52.61 -9.49 11.79
N THR A 24 -51.74 -10.04 12.64
CA THR A 24 -50.86 -11.18 12.35
C THR A 24 -51.67 -12.40 11.90
N ALA A 25 -52.77 -12.72 12.60
CA ALA A 25 -53.64 -13.84 12.23
C ALA A 25 -54.32 -13.65 10.86
N LYS A 26 -54.69 -12.42 10.49
CA LYS A 26 -55.27 -12.13 9.17
C LYS A 26 -54.23 -12.28 8.06
N VAL A 27 -53.03 -11.76 8.27
CA VAL A 27 -51.93 -11.89 7.30
C VAL A 27 -51.55 -13.36 7.13
N PHE A 28 -51.48 -14.10 8.24
CA PHE A 28 -51.21 -15.54 8.22
C PHE A 28 -52.25 -16.29 7.38
N GLN A 29 -53.53 -16.00 7.56
CA GLN A 29 -54.62 -16.65 6.83
C GLN A 29 -54.65 -16.30 5.33
N GLU A 30 -54.05 -15.17 4.93
CA GLU A 30 -53.88 -14.82 3.51
C GLU A 30 -52.70 -15.56 2.85
N PHE A 31 -51.71 -15.98 3.65
CA PHE A 31 -50.50 -16.64 3.19
C PHE A 31 -50.60 -18.17 3.25
N ASP A 32 -51.27 -18.70 4.26
CA ASP A 32 -51.57 -20.12 4.45
C ASP A 32 -52.72 -20.57 3.53
N ALA A 33 -52.35 -21.04 2.33
CA ALA A 33 -53.31 -21.45 1.31
C ALA A 33 -54.03 -22.76 1.63
N ASN A 34 -53.38 -23.65 2.38
CA ASN A 34 -53.88 -24.99 2.68
C ASN A 34 -54.55 -25.10 4.08
N ASN A 35 -54.45 -24.04 4.90
CA ASN A 35 -54.91 -23.94 6.29
C ASN A 35 -54.33 -25.03 7.21
N ASP A 36 -53.08 -25.44 6.98
CA ASP A 36 -52.39 -26.44 7.79
C ASP A 36 -51.71 -25.85 9.04
N GLY A 37 -51.71 -24.52 9.16
CA GLY A 37 -51.16 -23.81 10.32
C GLY A 37 -49.68 -23.48 10.22
N ASP A 38 -49.04 -23.79 9.09
CA ASP A 38 -47.67 -23.40 8.75
C ASP A 38 -47.64 -22.72 7.36
N VAL A 39 -46.69 -21.80 7.11
CA VAL A 39 -46.49 -21.24 5.76
C VAL A 39 -45.20 -21.80 5.16
N THR A 40 -45.34 -22.57 4.08
CA THR A 40 -44.19 -23.11 3.33
C THR A 40 -43.57 -22.07 2.39
N LEU A 41 -42.37 -22.35 1.86
CA LEU A 41 -41.67 -21.47 0.93
C LEU A 41 -42.50 -21.17 -0.34
N ASP A 42 -43.17 -22.18 -0.89
CA ASP A 42 -44.02 -22.04 -2.08
C ASP A 42 -45.26 -21.18 -1.80
N GLU A 43 -45.87 -21.34 -0.62
CA GLU A 43 -47.00 -20.53 -0.16
C GLU A 43 -46.60 -19.10 0.11
N LEU A 44 -45.45 -18.89 0.76
CA LEU A 44 -44.85 -17.59 0.98
C LEU A 44 -44.58 -16.88 -0.35
N LYS A 45 -43.96 -17.55 -1.32
CA LYS A 45 -43.71 -17.01 -2.66
C LYS A 45 -45.02 -16.60 -3.33
N ALA A 46 -45.98 -17.52 -3.43
CA ALA A 46 -47.25 -17.27 -4.10
C ALA A 46 -48.03 -16.11 -3.45
N ALA A 47 -48.03 -16.03 -2.12
CA ALA A 47 -48.69 -14.97 -1.37
C ALA A 47 -48.00 -13.61 -1.58
N LEU A 48 -46.67 -13.56 -1.52
CA LEU A 48 -45.91 -12.33 -1.77
C LEU A 48 -46.09 -11.83 -3.22
N GLU A 49 -46.01 -12.72 -4.23
CA GLU A 49 -46.20 -12.35 -5.63
C GLU A 49 -47.62 -11.84 -5.91
N ARG A 50 -48.63 -12.47 -5.30
CA ARG A 50 -50.03 -12.03 -5.39
C ARG A 50 -50.25 -10.67 -4.74
N THR A 51 -49.62 -10.43 -3.59
CA THR A 51 -49.77 -9.21 -2.80
C THR A 51 -49.07 -8.02 -3.45
N PHE A 52 -47.86 -8.22 -3.96
CA PHE A 52 -47.05 -7.17 -4.58
C PHE A 52 -47.23 -7.06 -6.10
N LYS A 53 -47.95 -8.01 -6.73
CA LYS A 53 -48.17 -8.09 -8.19
C LYS A 53 -46.87 -8.02 -8.98
N MET A 54 -45.83 -8.68 -8.47
CA MET A 54 -44.51 -8.76 -9.08
C MET A 54 -43.98 -10.17 -8.89
N GLU A 55 -43.18 -10.64 -9.85
CA GLU A 55 -42.44 -11.90 -9.70
C GLU A 55 -41.28 -11.69 -8.73
N ILE A 56 -41.11 -12.63 -7.81
CA ILE A 56 -40.04 -12.60 -6.81
C ILE A 56 -39.15 -13.83 -7.05
N PRO A 57 -37.85 -13.64 -7.33
CA PRO A 57 -36.91 -14.75 -7.50
C PRO A 57 -36.88 -15.68 -6.29
N ASP A 58 -36.76 -16.99 -6.53
CA ASP A 58 -36.73 -18.04 -5.49
C ASP A 58 -35.66 -17.77 -4.43
N GLU A 59 -34.46 -17.36 -4.86
CA GLU A 59 -33.35 -16.99 -3.96
C GLU A 59 -33.74 -15.93 -2.93
N ARG A 60 -34.61 -14.97 -3.30
CA ARG A 60 -35.04 -13.92 -2.38
C ARG A 60 -36.07 -14.42 -1.39
N VAL A 61 -36.94 -15.33 -1.81
CA VAL A 61 -37.90 -15.98 -0.91
C VAL A 61 -37.17 -16.87 0.08
N GLU A 62 -36.14 -17.60 -0.35
CA GLU A 62 -35.26 -18.37 0.53
C GLU A 62 -34.55 -17.50 1.58
N ILE A 63 -34.01 -16.34 1.17
CA ILE A 63 -33.38 -15.40 2.10
C ILE A 63 -34.40 -14.86 3.11
N LEU A 64 -35.60 -14.49 2.65
CA LEU A 64 -36.69 -14.04 3.52
C LEU A 64 -37.11 -15.12 4.51
N MET A 65 -37.23 -16.36 4.04
CA MET A 65 -37.60 -17.52 4.84
C MET A 65 -36.57 -17.73 5.96
N LYS A 66 -35.28 -17.77 5.59
CA LYS A 66 -34.18 -17.97 6.52
C LYS A 66 -34.02 -16.84 7.54
N ASP A 67 -34.35 -15.61 7.17
CA ASP A 67 -34.29 -14.47 8.08
C ASP A 67 -35.42 -14.47 9.13
N LEU A 68 -36.53 -15.16 8.85
CA LEU A 68 -37.76 -15.13 9.65
C LEU A 68 -38.02 -16.42 10.43
N ASP A 69 -37.68 -17.57 9.85
CA ASP A 69 -37.75 -18.89 10.47
C ASP A 69 -36.69 -18.99 11.58
N LYS A 70 -37.11 -18.70 12.81
CA LYS A 70 -36.26 -18.81 14.01
C LYS A 70 -36.26 -20.23 14.53
N SER A 71 -37.30 -21.00 14.24
CA SER A 71 -37.45 -22.39 14.62
C SER A 71 -36.50 -23.32 13.83
N GLY A 72 -36.13 -22.92 12.61
CA GLY A 72 -35.24 -23.64 11.71
C GLY A 72 -35.88 -24.88 11.06
N ASP A 73 -37.21 -24.95 11.03
CA ASP A 73 -37.97 -26.09 10.50
C ASP A 73 -38.30 -25.96 9.00
N GLY A 74 -37.93 -24.82 8.38
CA GLY A 74 -38.18 -24.54 6.99
C GLY A 74 -39.64 -24.14 6.70
N LYS A 75 -40.40 -23.78 7.73
CA LYS A 75 -41.77 -23.26 7.66
C LYS A 75 -41.89 -21.99 8.51
N LEU A 76 -42.91 -21.16 8.27
CA LEU A 76 -43.20 -20.00 9.11
C LEU A 76 -44.44 -20.26 9.96
N GLN A 77 -44.26 -20.15 11.27
CA GLN A 77 -45.35 -20.28 12.24
C GLN A 77 -46.02 -18.91 12.47
N ILE A 78 -47.21 -18.92 13.09
CA ILE A 78 -48.02 -17.71 13.35
C ILE A 78 -47.26 -16.64 14.14
N ASP A 79 -46.37 -17.05 15.05
CA ASP A 79 -45.56 -16.17 15.87
C ASP A 79 -44.29 -15.66 15.17
N GLU A 80 -43.91 -16.26 14.04
CA GLU A 80 -42.78 -15.88 13.20
C GLU A 80 -43.19 -15.00 12.02
N ILE A 81 -44.47 -15.04 11.63
CA ILE A 81 -44.97 -14.26 10.51
C ILE A 81 -44.94 -12.76 10.82
N VAL A 82 -44.44 -12.01 9.85
CA VAL A 82 -44.29 -10.56 9.90
C VAL A 82 -45.31 -9.84 9.05
N SER A 83 -45.41 -8.52 9.20
CA SER A 83 -46.32 -7.74 8.35
C SER A 83 -45.84 -7.70 6.90
N VAL A 84 -46.79 -7.55 5.97
CA VAL A 84 -46.52 -7.36 4.53
C VAL A 84 -45.53 -6.20 4.30
N ASP A 85 -45.64 -5.11 5.07
CA ASP A 85 -44.71 -3.98 4.97
C ASP A 85 -43.26 -4.37 5.34
N GLN A 86 -43.08 -5.28 6.31
CA GLN A 86 -41.75 -5.77 6.69
C GLN A 86 -41.13 -6.62 5.57
N PHE A 87 -41.92 -7.49 4.92
CA PHE A 87 -41.49 -8.21 3.72
C PHE A 87 -41.08 -7.27 2.59
N ARG A 88 -41.89 -6.24 2.32
CA ARG A 88 -41.59 -5.23 1.30
C ARG A 88 -40.27 -4.51 1.58
N ASN A 89 -40.08 -4.06 2.82
CA ASN A 89 -38.85 -3.38 3.24
C ASN A 89 -37.62 -4.28 3.09
N ARG A 90 -37.74 -5.57 3.38
CA ARG A 90 -36.62 -6.53 3.25
C ARG A 90 -36.29 -6.84 1.79
N LEU A 91 -37.30 -7.02 0.92
CA LEU A 91 -37.10 -7.18 -0.53
C LEU A 91 -36.46 -5.94 -1.16
N GLU A 92 -36.89 -4.76 -0.74
CA GLU A 92 -36.31 -3.50 -1.21
C GLU A 92 -34.85 -3.37 -0.73
N TYR A 93 -34.56 -3.74 0.51
CA TYR A 93 -33.19 -3.78 1.04
C TYR A 93 -32.29 -4.71 0.23
N LEU A 94 -32.70 -5.95 -0.05
CA LEU A 94 -31.92 -6.90 -0.85
C LEU A 94 -31.64 -6.37 -2.26
N THR A 95 -32.65 -5.77 -2.90
CA THR A 95 -32.51 -5.14 -4.22
C THR A 95 -31.51 -3.99 -4.20
N GLN A 96 -31.59 -3.13 -3.19
CA GLN A 96 -30.69 -1.99 -3.04
C GLN A 96 -29.26 -2.46 -2.72
N ASP A 97 -29.10 -3.50 -1.92
CA ASP A 97 -27.81 -4.07 -1.57
C ASP A 97 -27.10 -4.71 -2.77
N GLU A 98 -27.80 -5.49 -3.60
CA GLU A 98 -27.28 -6.00 -4.87
C GLU A 98 -26.88 -4.88 -5.83
N LYS A 99 -27.73 -3.85 -5.98
CA LYS A 99 -27.42 -2.67 -6.79
C LYS A 99 -26.21 -1.91 -6.25
N ARG A 100 -26.06 -1.80 -4.93
CA ARG A 100 -24.86 -1.22 -4.29
C ARG A 100 -23.63 -2.07 -4.59
N LYS A 101 -23.66 -3.37 -4.33
CA LYS A 101 -22.56 -4.30 -4.62
C LYS A 101 -22.14 -4.28 -6.09
N THR A 102 -23.09 -4.33 -7.02
CA THR A 102 -22.80 -4.29 -8.46
C THR A 102 -22.28 -2.92 -8.91
N SER A 103 -22.87 -1.82 -8.43
CA SER A 103 -22.38 -0.46 -8.72
C SER A 103 -21.00 -0.19 -8.11
N GLU A 104 -20.71 -0.74 -6.94
CA GLU A 104 -19.39 -0.69 -6.30
C GLU A 104 -18.37 -1.52 -7.07
N ALA A 105 -18.73 -2.74 -7.47
CA ALA A 105 -17.89 -3.62 -8.29
C ALA A 105 -17.56 -2.95 -9.64
N THR A 106 -18.56 -2.46 -10.37
CA THR A 106 -18.36 -1.76 -11.65
C THR A 106 -17.56 -0.46 -11.49
N ARG A 107 -17.82 0.33 -10.44
CA ARG A 107 -17.02 1.53 -10.15
C ARG A 107 -15.58 1.19 -9.79
N SER A 108 -15.34 0.10 -9.07
CA SER A 108 -13.99 -0.37 -8.74
C SER A 108 -13.25 -0.86 -9.98
N ALA A 109 -13.92 -1.60 -10.88
CA ALA A 109 -13.38 -2.05 -12.14
C ALA A 109 -13.04 -0.88 -13.07
N ALA A 110 -13.95 0.09 -13.21
CA ALA A 110 -13.72 1.29 -14.02
C ALA A 110 -12.54 2.12 -13.50
N LYS A 111 -12.47 2.36 -12.19
CA LYS A 111 -11.32 3.03 -11.57
C LYS A 111 -10.01 2.26 -11.80
N SER A 112 -10.03 0.94 -11.69
CA SER A 112 -8.84 0.13 -11.91
C SER A 112 -8.36 0.16 -13.36
N ALA A 113 -9.28 0.20 -14.32
CA ALA A 113 -8.97 0.34 -15.74
C ALA A 113 -8.37 1.72 -16.05
N GLU A 114 -8.99 2.79 -15.55
CA GLU A 114 -8.46 4.17 -15.69
C GLU A 114 -7.06 4.30 -15.07
N VAL A 115 -6.85 3.76 -13.88
CA VAL A 115 -5.52 3.74 -13.23
C VAL A 115 -4.52 2.92 -14.06
N SER A 116 -4.94 1.80 -14.65
CA SER A 116 -4.06 0.97 -15.49
C SER A 116 -3.64 1.71 -16.76
N GLU A 117 -4.58 2.39 -17.42
CA GLU A 117 -4.31 3.21 -18.62
C GLU A 117 -3.36 4.38 -18.31
N LEU A 118 -3.58 5.08 -17.19
CA LEU A 118 -2.70 6.15 -16.74
C LEU A 118 -1.28 5.64 -16.47
N ILE A 119 -1.14 4.50 -15.78
CA ILE A 119 0.18 3.92 -15.50
C ILE A 119 0.86 3.43 -16.78
N GLU A 120 0.14 2.80 -17.71
CA GLU A 120 0.68 2.38 -19.00
C GLU A 120 1.24 3.58 -19.80
N SER A 121 0.51 4.70 -19.80
CA SER A 121 1.00 5.94 -20.43
C SER A 121 2.29 6.47 -19.79
N GLN A 122 2.42 6.36 -18.47
CA GLN A 122 3.64 6.76 -17.75
C GLN A 122 4.79 5.79 -17.99
N LEU A 123 4.52 4.48 -18.06
CA LEU A 123 5.52 3.45 -18.33
C LEU A 123 6.12 3.60 -19.72
N ALA A 124 5.31 3.99 -20.71
CA ALA A 124 5.78 4.26 -22.07
C ALA A 124 6.82 5.40 -22.14
N GLU A 125 6.85 6.29 -21.15
CA GLU A 125 7.82 7.39 -21.07
C GLU A 125 9.13 6.98 -20.36
N ILE A 126 9.18 5.82 -19.70
CA ILE A 126 10.36 5.36 -18.97
C ILE A 126 11.44 4.84 -19.92
N ASN A 127 12.61 5.49 -19.87
CA ASN A 127 13.80 5.06 -20.61
C ASN A 127 14.53 3.93 -19.88
N ASP A 128 14.07 2.70 -20.10
CA ASP A 128 14.70 1.45 -19.62
C ASP A 128 15.49 0.72 -20.73
N SER A 129 15.85 1.44 -21.80
CA SER A 129 16.69 0.90 -22.87
C SER A 129 18.09 0.51 -22.37
N PRO A 130 18.80 -0.42 -23.04
CA PRO A 130 20.17 -0.77 -22.67
C PRO A 130 21.08 0.48 -22.67
N PRO A 131 21.92 0.66 -21.63
CA PRO A 131 22.69 1.88 -21.46
C PRO A 131 23.73 2.06 -22.57
N THR A 132 23.79 3.26 -23.13
CA THR A 132 24.83 3.66 -24.08
C THR A 132 26.18 3.85 -23.38
N GLY A 133 27.26 3.96 -24.14
CA GLY A 133 28.58 4.27 -23.57
C GLY A 133 28.60 5.58 -22.76
N THR A 134 27.82 6.58 -23.20
CA THR A 134 27.64 7.85 -22.49
C THR A 134 26.86 7.67 -21.19
N ASP A 135 25.80 6.86 -21.19
CA ASP A 135 25.03 6.57 -19.97
C ASP A 135 25.91 5.87 -18.93
N LYS A 136 26.72 4.89 -19.35
CA LYS A 136 27.69 4.21 -18.49
C LYS A 136 28.66 5.18 -17.85
N ALA A 137 29.23 6.11 -18.63
CA ALA A 137 30.16 7.10 -18.10
C ALA A 137 29.48 8.09 -17.13
N ILE A 138 28.31 8.61 -17.48
CA ILE A 138 27.57 9.58 -16.66
C ILE A 138 27.05 8.93 -15.38
N SER A 139 26.70 7.65 -15.42
CA SER A 139 26.17 6.91 -14.27
C SER A 139 27.17 6.73 -13.11
N VAL A 140 28.47 6.96 -13.35
CA VAL A 140 29.50 6.95 -12.29
C VAL A 140 29.56 8.28 -11.53
N LEU A 141 29.23 9.40 -12.19
CA LEU A 141 29.37 10.75 -11.63
C LEU A 141 28.62 10.97 -10.31
N PRO A 142 27.40 10.43 -10.09
CA PRO A 142 26.70 10.58 -8.82
C PRO A 142 27.51 10.18 -7.60
N TYR A 143 28.41 9.18 -7.70
CA TYR A 143 29.21 8.74 -6.56
C TYR A 143 30.25 9.74 -6.08
N LEU A 144 30.50 10.81 -6.84
CA LEU A 144 31.27 11.95 -6.33
C LEU A 144 30.59 12.58 -5.12
N PHE A 145 29.25 12.55 -5.03
CA PHE A 145 28.50 13.13 -3.93
C PHE A 145 28.81 12.45 -2.58
N PRO A 146 28.53 11.15 -2.36
CA PRO A 146 28.88 10.48 -1.11
C PRO A 146 30.39 10.40 -0.90
N LEU A 147 31.21 10.42 -1.97
CA LEU A 147 32.66 10.51 -1.83
C LEU A 147 33.08 11.82 -1.14
N MET A 148 32.55 12.97 -1.57
CA MET A 148 32.90 14.28 -1.00
C MET A 148 32.51 14.39 0.47
N ASP A 149 31.35 13.86 0.84
CA ASP A 149 30.91 13.85 2.24
C ASP A 149 31.66 12.79 3.04
N GLY A 150 32.03 11.66 2.41
CA GLY A 150 32.87 10.64 3.00
C GLY A 150 34.30 11.06 3.33
N LEU A 151 34.84 12.10 2.68
CA LEU A 151 36.22 12.57 2.91
C LEU A 151 36.50 12.95 4.37
N LEU A 152 35.48 13.30 5.15
CA LEU A 152 35.63 13.59 6.59
C LEU A 152 36.07 12.37 7.40
N PHE A 153 35.79 11.15 6.91
CA PHE A 153 36.24 9.89 7.51
C PHE A 153 37.61 9.43 6.98
N GLY A 154 38.04 9.91 5.82
CA GLY A 154 39.28 9.50 5.14
C GLY A 154 40.50 10.38 5.41
N GLN A 155 40.46 11.24 6.43
CA GLN A 155 41.50 12.25 6.69
C GLN A 155 42.90 11.65 6.85
N PHE A 156 43.01 10.42 7.35
CA PHE A 156 44.28 9.73 7.58
C PHE A 156 44.94 9.23 6.28
N LEU A 157 44.14 8.75 5.31
CA LEU A 157 44.62 8.23 4.02
C LEU A 157 45.06 9.33 3.03
N LEU A 158 44.64 10.56 3.29
CA LEU A 158 44.91 11.73 2.45
C LEU A 158 46.04 12.61 3.01
N THR A 159 46.76 12.14 4.03
CA THR A 159 47.84 12.90 4.68
C THR A 159 49.08 13.06 3.81
N ASP A 160 49.29 12.19 2.83
CA ASP A 160 50.42 12.27 1.91
C ASP A 160 50.09 13.16 0.70
N ALA A 161 50.47 14.43 0.80
CA ALA A 161 50.32 15.42 -0.27
C ALA A 161 51.12 15.10 -1.54
N SER A 162 52.00 14.09 -1.53
CA SER A 162 52.73 13.63 -2.72
C SER A 162 51.90 12.75 -3.64
N ASN A 163 50.73 12.27 -3.20
CA ASN A 163 49.84 11.44 -4.02
C ASN A 163 49.14 12.29 -5.12
N PRO A 164 49.28 11.95 -6.41
CA PRO A 164 48.64 12.71 -7.49
C PRO A 164 47.10 12.69 -7.42
N VAL A 165 46.50 11.67 -6.81
CA VAL A 165 45.04 11.57 -6.61
C VAL A 165 44.57 12.55 -5.54
N PHE A 166 45.40 12.83 -4.53
CA PHE A 166 45.09 13.78 -3.47
C PHE A 166 44.83 15.18 -4.04
N GLY A 167 45.68 15.65 -4.97
CA GLY A 167 45.51 16.97 -5.58
C GLY A 167 44.18 17.13 -6.32
N VAL A 168 43.74 16.10 -7.04
CA VAL A 168 42.46 16.11 -7.78
C VAL A 168 41.28 16.09 -6.81
N VAL A 169 41.29 15.18 -5.85
CA VAL A 169 40.21 15.06 -4.85
C VAL A 169 40.12 16.33 -3.99
N ALA A 170 41.25 16.89 -3.57
CA ALA A 170 41.31 18.13 -2.81
C ALA A 170 40.77 19.31 -3.63
N ALA A 171 41.11 19.41 -4.92
CA ALA A 171 40.59 20.47 -5.78
C ALA A 171 39.06 20.41 -5.92
N ILE A 172 38.50 19.20 -6.13
CA ILE A 172 37.05 18.98 -6.22
C ILE A 172 36.39 19.29 -4.87
N TYR A 173 36.96 18.84 -3.76
CA TYR A 173 36.44 19.10 -2.42
C TYR A 173 36.40 20.59 -2.08
N VAL A 174 37.48 21.33 -2.39
CA VAL A 174 37.53 22.78 -2.18
C VAL A 174 36.48 23.49 -3.04
N LEU A 175 36.30 23.07 -4.30
CA LEU A 175 35.28 23.63 -5.17
C LEU A 175 33.88 23.37 -4.62
N TYR A 176 33.62 22.14 -4.17
CA TYR A 176 32.36 21.72 -3.58
C TYR A 176 32.02 22.50 -2.30
N ARG A 177 33.00 22.75 -1.41
CA ARG A 177 32.79 23.50 -0.16
C ARG A 177 32.66 25.01 -0.35
N LYS A 178 33.11 25.58 -1.47
CA LYS A 178 32.96 27.01 -1.78
C LYS A 178 31.52 27.40 -2.10
N ILE A 179 30.70 26.46 -2.55
CA ILE A 179 29.30 26.70 -2.87
C ILE A 179 28.49 26.53 -1.57
N PRO A 180 27.75 27.56 -1.11
CA PRO A 180 26.90 27.42 0.05
C PRO A 180 25.80 26.39 -0.22
N PHE A 181 25.49 25.56 0.78
CA PHE A 181 24.49 24.49 0.66
C PHE A 181 24.77 23.49 -0.48
N SER A 182 26.04 23.30 -0.86
CA SER A 182 26.42 22.39 -1.96
C SER A 182 25.86 20.98 -1.82
N GLY A 183 25.84 20.42 -0.60
CA GLY A 183 25.22 19.11 -0.36
C GLY A 183 23.73 19.07 -0.60
N PHE A 184 22.99 20.12 -0.20
CA PHE A 184 21.58 20.23 -0.50
C PHE A 184 21.31 20.39 -2.01
N LEU A 185 22.12 21.19 -2.71
CA LEU A 185 22.00 21.35 -4.17
C LEU A 185 22.34 20.07 -4.93
N ALA A 186 23.38 19.34 -4.51
CA ALA A 186 23.73 18.04 -5.06
C ALA A 186 22.60 17.03 -4.83
N PHE A 187 22.05 16.96 -3.61
CA PHE A 187 20.89 16.14 -3.30
C PHE A 187 19.69 16.49 -4.19
N LEU A 188 19.35 17.77 -4.36
CA LEU A 188 18.25 18.18 -5.24
C LEU A 188 18.49 17.79 -6.70
N GLY A 189 19.70 18.01 -7.22
CA GLY A 189 20.05 17.64 -8.59
C GLY A 189 19.96 16.13 -8.83
N LEU A 190 20.53 15.34 -7.92
CA LEU A 190 20.47 13.88 -7.98
C LEU A 190 19.04 13.36 -7.81
N SER A 191 18.26 13.95 -6.89
CA SER A 191 16.87 13.57 -6.65
C SER A 191 15.97 13.93 -7.83
N ALA A 192 16.18 15.08 -8.47
CA ALA A 192 15.44 15.46 -9.66
C ALA A 192 15.80 14.54 -10.84
N GLY A 193 17.08 14.21 -10.99
CA GLY A 193 17.57 13.30 -12.03
C GLY A 193 17.09 11.87 -11.85
N SER A 194 17.12 11.33 -10.62
CA SER A 194 16.72 9.94 -10.35
C SER A 194 15.23 9.69 -10.60
N ASN A 195 14.39 10.73 -10.47
CA ASN A 195 12.96 10.67 -10.74
C ASN A 195 12.58 11.06 -12.17
N ASN A 196 13.54 11.42 -13.04
CA ASN A 196 13.25 11.80 -14.42
C ASN A 196 13.22 10.57 -15.34
N PRO A 197 12.05 10.13 -15.85
CA PRO A 197 11.93 8.91 -16.64
C PRO A 197 12.73 8.92 -17.95
N SER A 198 13.00 10.11 -18.50
CA SER A 198 13.75 10.26 -19.76
C SER A 198 15.24 9.88 -19.65
N ILE A 199 15.81 9.96 -18.45
CA ILE A 199 17.20 9.59 -18.17
C ILE A 199 17.29 8.07 -18.13
N ASN A 200 18.35 7.46 -18.66
CA ASN A 200 18.52 6.01 -18.64
C ASN A 200 18.46 5.42 -17.21
N ARG A 201 17.82 4.25 -17.07
CA ARG A 201 17.66 3.54 -15.79
C ARG A 201 18.94 3.37 -14.99
N LEU A 202 20.06 3.02 -15.64
CA LEU A 202 21.35 2.86 -14.99
C LEU A 202 21.79 4.16 -14.31
N VAL A 203 21.62 5.30 -14.98
CA VAL A 203 21.97 6.62 -14.44
C VAL A 203 21.06 6.97 -13.27
N ARG A 204 19.74 6.76 -13.41
CA ARG A 204 18.76 7.02 -12.33
C ARG A 204 19.05 6.18 -11.08
N PHE A 205 19.37 4.91 -11.28
CA PHE A 205 19.72 3.97 -10.21
C PHE A 205 20.96 4.44 -9.44
N ASN A 206 22.03 4.79 -10.15
CA ASN A 206 23.24 5.28 -9.53
C ASN A 206 23.06 6.64 -8.84
N MET A 207 22.23 7.55 -9.39
CA MET A 207 21.85 8.80 -8.71
C MET A 207 21.17 8.53 -7.36
N GLN A 208 20.21 7.61 -7.35
CA GLN A 208 19.47 7.26 -6.14
C GLN A 208 20.37 6.51 -5.13
N GLN A 209 21.24 5.62 -5.60
CA GLN A 209 22.18 4.91 -4.75
C GLN A 209 23.21 5.83 -4.10
N ALA A 210 23.70 6.83 -4.83
CA ALA A 210 24.60 7.85 -4.28
C ALA A 210 23.96 8.62 -3.13
N ILE A 211 22.68 9.02 -3.26
CA ILE A 211 21.92 9.65 -2.17
C ILE A 211 21.81 8.73 -0.95
N TYR A 212 21.57 7.44 -1.16
CA TYR A 212 21.44 6.48 -0.06
C TYR A 212 22.75 6.20 0.64
N LEU A 213 23.86 6.10 -0.11
CA LEU A 213 25.19 6.00 0.47
C LEU A 213 25.52 7.24 1.30
N ASP A 214 25.16 8.42 0.82
CA ASP A 214 25.35 9.67 1.56
C ASP A 214 24.56 9.69 2.87
N PHE A 215 23.28 9.30 2.85
CA PHE A 215 22.50 9.13 4.08
C PHE A 215 23.05 8.04 5.01
N ALA A 216 23.65 6.98 4.46
CA ALA A 216 24.28 5.96 5.29
C ALA A 216 25.50 6.50 6.05
N LEU A 217 26.26 7.43 5.46
CA LEU A 217 27.41 8.10 6.09
C LEU A 217 27.02 9.02 7.25
N PHE A 218 25.77 9.49 7.27
CA PHE A 218 25.26 10.28 8.39
C PHE A 218 25.28 9.51 9.72
N ILE A 219 25.02 8.19 9.69
CA ILE A 219 24.94 7.36 10.90
C ILE A 219 26.29 7.27 11.62
N PRO A 220 27.40 6.85 10.97
CA PRO A 220 28.72 6.90 11.58
C PRO A 220 29.12 8.31 12.04
N GLY A 221 28.73 9.35 11.30
CA GLY A 221 28.99 10.75 11.66
C GLY A 221 28.38 11.13 13.00
N ILE A 222 27.13 10.73 13.27
CA ILE A 222 26.47 10.94 14.56
C ILE A 222 27.19 10.16 15.67
N ILE A 223 27.52 8.89 15.43
CA ILE A 223 28.21 8.05 16.41
C ILE A 223 29.57 8.68 16.78
N ALA A 224 30.33 9.13 15.78
CA ALA A 224 31.59 9.82 15.99
C ALA A 224 31.41 11.11 16.79
N ALA A 225 30.39 11.92 16.49
CA ALA A 225 30.10 13.15 17.22
C ALA A 225 29.71 12.90 18.69
N ILE A 226 28.86 11.90 18.96
CA ILE A 226 28.48 11.49 20.32
C ILE A 226 29.69 10.97 21.08
N THR A 227 30.51 10.14 20.44
CA THR A 227 31.73 9.58 21.04
C THR A 227 32.72 10.68 21.39
N ALA A 228 32.91 11.67 20.51
CA ALA A 228 33.75 12.83 20.77
C ALA A 228 33.21 13.69 21.92
N ALA A 229 31.88 13.88 22.01
CA ALA A 229 31.25 14.60 23.11
C ALA A 229 31.38 13.83 24.45
N ALA A 230 31.34 12.50 24.44
CA ALA A 230 31.64 11.67 25.61
C ALA A 230 33.10 11.83 26.05
N ALA A 231 34.03 11.74 25.09
CA ALA A 231 35.46 11.84 25.34
C ALA A 231 35.93 13.23 25.83
N SER A 232 35.20 14.30 25.52
CA SER A 232 35.49 15.65 26.04
C SER A 232 35.11 15.85 27.51
N GLY A 233 34.69 14.79 28.20
CA GLY A 233 34.37 14.80 29.62
C GLY A 233 32.97 15.32 29.95
N ILE A 234 32.17 15.71 28.94
CA ILE A 234 30.78 16.16 29.13
C ILE A 234 29.93 15.10 29.83
N PHE A 235 30.23 13.83 29.59
CA PHE A 235 29.54 12.67 30.18
C PHE A 235 30.36 11.92 31.24
N GLY A 236 31.53 12.43 31.63
CA GLY A 236 32.36 11.85 32.69
C GLY A 236 32.98 10.47 32.36
N TYR A 237 33.06 10.09 31.08
CA TYR A 237 33.62 8.81 30.63
C TYR A 237 34.83 9.05 29.72
N GLU A 238 36.00 8.57 30.10
CA GLU A 238 37.20 8.61 29.26
C GLU A 238 37.21 7.42 28.30
N LEU A 239 37.11 7.70 27.00
CA LEU A 239 37.23 6.68 25.96
C LEU A 239 38.70 6.31 25.74
N PRO A 240 39.03 5.02 25.61
CA PRO A 240 40.36 4.59 25.22
C PRO A 240 40.80 5.23 23.88
N PRO A 241 42.03 5.76 23.78
CA PRO A 241 42.56 6.27 22.53
C PRO A 241 42.62 5.15 21.49
N GLY A 242 42.11 5.40 20.28
CA GLY A 242 42.12 4.46 19.14
C GLY A 242 40.76 3.89 18.74
N ILE A 243 39.74 3.88 19.62
CA ILE A 243 38.39 3.39 19.25
C ILE A 243 37.74 4.27 18.18
N ALA A 244 37.93 5.59 18.27
CA ALA A 244 37.39 6.55 17.30
C ALA A 244 38.13 6.47 15.94
N GLU A 245 39.42 6.16 15.95
CA GLU A 245 40.27 6.15 14.74
C GLU A 245 39.96 4.93 13.86
N ILE A 246 39.82 3.73 14.46
CA ILE A 246 39.50 2.49 13.73
C ILE A 246 38.12 2.57 13.04
N GLY A 247 37.16 3.25 13.66
CA GLY A 247 35.81 3.40 13.12
C GLY A 247 35.76 4.23 11.83
N ASN A 248 36.47 5.36 11.81
CA ASN A 248 36.46 6.28 10.66
C ASN A 248 37.12 5.65 9.42
N ASP A 249 38.27 5.01 9.59
CA ASP A 249 38.98 4.34 8.49
C ASP A 249 38.14 3.21 7.89
N THR A 250 37.48 2.42 8.74
CA THR A 250 36.61 1.32 8.31
C THR A 250 35.43 1.84 7.48
N VAL A 251 34.79 2.94 7.91
CA VAL A 251 33.69 3.58 7.18
C VAL A 251 34.16 4.07 5.81
N PHE A 252 35.32 4.74 5.77
CA PHE A 252 35.84 5.28 4.52
C PHE A 252 36.28 4.19 3.53
N LEU A 253 36.95 3.13 3.99
CA LEU A 253 37.32 1.99 3.14
C LEU A 253 36.09 1.25 2.62
N THR A 254 35.06 1.10 3.45
CA THR A 254 33.78 0.50 3.04
C THR A 254 33.11 1.34 1.96
N LEU A 255 33.11 2.67 2.13
CA LEU A 255 32.60 3.60 1.12
C LEU A 255 33.38 3.48 -0.20
N LEU A 256 34.71 3.44 -0.16
CA LEU A 256 35.54 3.28 -1.36
C LEU A 256 35.29 1.93 -2.05
N ALA A 257 35.13 0.85 -1.29
CA ALA A 257 34.78 -0.46 -1.83
C ALA A 257 33.40 -0.44 -2.51
N ALA A 258 32.41 0.19 -1.89
CA ALA A 258 31.08 0.38 -2.45
C ALA A 258 31.13 1.20 -3.74
N ILE A 259 31.81 2.35 -3.75
CA ILE A 259 31.96 3.20 -4.95
C ILE A 259 32.74 2.46 -6.04
N GLY A 260 33.79 1.71 -5.69
CA GLY A 260 34.56 0.90 -6.64
C GLY A 260 33.71 -0.18 -7.29
N TYR A 261 32.95 -0.93 -6.50
CA TYR A 261 31.96 -1.89 -6.99
C TYR A 261 30.94 -1.23 -7.92
N SER A 262 30.38 -0.09 -7.51
CA SER A 262 29.38 0.61 -8.30
C SER A 262 29.91 1.18 -9.60
N THR A 263 31.15 1.66 -9.58
CA THR A 263 31.85 2.15 -10.77
C THR A 263 32.07 1.02 -11.78
N VAL A 264 32.61 -0.12 -11.34
CA VAL A 264 32.86 -1.26 -12.23
C VAL A 264 31.55 -1.79 -12.82
N SER A 265 30.53 -1.97 -11.99
CA SER A 265 29.21 -2.45 -12.43
C SER A 265 28.60 -1.50 -13.49
N SER A 266 28.65 -0.20 -13.22
CA SER A 266 28.13 0.84 -14.12
C SER A 266 28.87 0.87 -15.47
N LEU A 267 30.19 0.73 -15.46
CA LEU A 267 30.97 0.67 -16.70
C LEU A 267 30.70 -0.62 -17.52
N LEU A 268 30.33 -1.71 -16.85
CA LEU A 268 29.84 -2.92 -17.52
C LEU A 268 28.40 -2.76 -18.04
N GLY A 269 27.68 -1.73 -17.60
CA GLY A 269 26.28 -1.50 -17.96
C GLY A 269 25.29 -2.28 -17.09
N VAL A 270 25.73 -2.73 -15.91
CA VAL A 270 24.92 -3.47 -14.95
C VAL A 270 24.66 -2.58 -13.72
N GLU A 271 23.44 -2.65 -13.19
CA GLU A 271 23.08 -1.93 -11.98
C GLU A 271 23.87 -2.46 -10.77
N PRO A 272 24.47 -1.61 -9.94
CA PRO A 272 25.15 -2.04 -8.73
C PRO A 272 24.16 -2.40 -7.61
N ASP A 273 23.55 -3.57 -7.74
CA ASP A 273 22.41 -3.99 -6.92
C ASP A 273 22.78 -4.82 -5.66
N LYS A 274 24.07 -4.92 -5.31
CA LYS A 274 24.57 -5.82 -4.25
C LYS A 274 25.08 -5.13 -3.00
N ILE A 275 24.87 -3.83 -2.84
CA ILE A 275 25.21 -3.15 -1.60
C ILE A 275 24.13 -3.49 -0.56
N PRO A 276 24.48 -4.17 0.56
CA PRO A 276 23.50 -4.61 1.54
C PRO A 276 22.65 -3.46 2.07
N PHE A 277 21.34 -3.69 2.22
CA PHE A 277 20.32 -2.73 2.68
C PHE A 277 20.09 -1.52 1.76
N ILE A 278 21.12 -1.03 1.07
CA ILE A 278 21.06 0.15 0.20
C ILE A 278 20.46 -0.19 -1.15
N SER A 279 21.01 -1.18 -1.86
CA SER A 279 20.61 -1.48 -3.23
C SER A 279 19.15 -1.93 -3.35
N ASP A 280 18.66 -2.71 -2.39
CA ASP A 280 17.24 -3.13 -2.33
C ASP A 280 16.30 -1.94 -2.03
N ALA A 281 16.73 -1.00 -1.19
CA ALA A 281 15.95 0.21 -0.94
C ALA A 281 15.93 1.15 -2.15
N VAL A 282 17.01 1.16 -2.95
CA VAL A 282 17.11 1.94 -4.19
C VAL A 282 16.24 1.35 -5.29
N SER A 283 16.29 0.02 -5.52
CA SER A 283 15.52 -0.63 -6.58
C SER A 283 14.01 -0.41 -6.44
N LYS A 284 13.51 -0.38 -5.20
CA LYS A 284 12.10 -0.10 -4.88
C LYS A 284 11.67 1.35 -5.15
N ARG A 285 12.61 2.28 -5.26
CA ARG A 285 12.32 3.71 -5.47
C ARG A 285 12.51 4.18 -6.88
N VAL A 286 13.39 3.53 -7.64
CA VAL A 286 13.64 3.90 -9.04
C VAL A 286 12.48 3.39 -9.87
N PRO A 287 11.75 4.26 -10.59
CA PRO A 287 10.72 3.81 -11.51
C PRO A 287 11.35 2.85 -12.53
N SER A 288 10.79 1.65 -12.66
CA SER A 288 11.24 0.65 -13.60
C SER A 288 10.05 -0.14 -14.15
N ILE A 289 10.20 -0.62 -15.38
CA ILE A 289 9.23 -1.50 -16.02
C ILE A 289 9.55 -2.92 -15.57
N ASP A 290 8.73 -3.50 -14.69
CA ASP A 290 8.83 -4.93 -14.34
C ASP A 290 7.89 -5.73 -15.25
N ILE A 291 8.39 -6.82 -15.83
CA ILE A 291 7.59 -7.76 -16.64
C ILE A 291 6.43 -8.34 -15.82
N SER A 292 6.61 -8.45 -14.50
CA SER A 292 5.54 -8.85 -13.60
C SER A 292 4.36 -7.86 -13.63
N MET A 293 4.53 -6.63 -14.09
CA MET A 293 3.44 -5.68 -14.21
C MET A 293 2.56 -5.94 -15.44
N PHE A 294 2.83 -6.95 -16.25
CA PHE A 294 2.04 -7.27 -17.43
C PHE A 294 1.42 -8.67 -17.32
N ASP A 295 0.18 -8.82 -17.80
CA ASP A 295 -0.47 -10.13 -17.93
C ASP A 295 0.08 -10.91 -19.14
N SER A 296 -0.38 -12.15 -19.31
CA SER A 296 0.00 -13.01 -20.45
C SER A 296 -0.43 -12.45 -21.82
N GLU A 297 -1.33 -11.46 -21.84
CA GLU A 297 -1.77 -10.77 -23.05
C GLU A 297 -0.99 -9.45 -23.28
N GLY A 298 0.00 -9.15 -22.43
CA GLY A 298 0.83 -7.95 -22.52
C GLY A 298 0.16 -6.69 -22.01
N ARG A 299 -0.97 -6.79 -21.30
CA ARG A 299 -1.66 -5.64 -20.69
C ARG A 299 -1.09 -5.34 -19.32
N PHE A 300 -0.96 -4.06 -18.99
CA PHE A 300 -0.52 -3.65 -17.66
C PHE A 300 -1.54 -4.04 -16.58
N VAL A 301 -1.05 -4.63 -15.49
CA VAL A 301 -1.80 -5.03 -14.31
C VAL A 301 -1.13 -4.42 -13.07
N PRO A 302 -1.75 -3.43 -12.41
CA PRO A 302 -1.27 -2.88 -11.16
C PRO A 302 -0.98 -3.97 -10.11
N PRO A 303 0.11 -3.87 -9.33
CA PRO A 303 0.46 -4.86 -8.29
C PRO A 303 -0.68 -5.14 -7.29
N GLN A 304 -1.50 -4.14 -6.98
CA GLN A 304 -2.65 -4.23 -6.07
C GLN A 304 -3.78 -5.16 -6.60
N LEU A 305 -3.82 -5.44 -7.90
CA LEU A 305 -4.78 -6.36 -8.51
C LEU A 305 -4.26 -7.80 -8.57
N LYS A 306 -2.95 -8.01 -8.42
CA LYS A 306 -2.37 -9.35 -8.35
C LYS A 306 -2.67 -10.01 -7.01
N GLU A 307 -2.43 -9.32 -5.91
CA GLU A 307 -2.68 -9.85 -4.56
C GLU A 307 -4.14 -10.27 -4.36
N LYS A 308 -5.10 -9.52 -4.92
CA LYS A 308 -6.53 -9.89 -4.86
C LYS A 308 -6.88 -11.15 -5.66
N LYS A 309 -6.24 -11.39 -6.80
CA LYS A 309 -6.50 -12.60 -7.60
C LYS A 309 -5.95 -13.86 -6.93
N ASP A 310 -4.83 -13.73 -6.24
CA ASP A 310 -4.21 -14.85 -5.53
C ASP A 310 -5.02 -15.20 -4.26
N ASP A 311 -5.50 -14.20 -3.52
CA ASP A 311 -6.41 -14.37 -2.36
C ASP A 311 -7.76 -15.03 -2.74
N ASP A 312 -8.30 -14.70 -3.91
CA ASP A 312 -9.58 -15.26 -4.40
C ASP A 312 -9.43 -16.70 -4.93
N ASN A 313 -8.22 -17.10 -5.34
CA ASN A 313 -7.91 -18.48 -5.70
C ASN A 313 -7.62 -19.33 -4.46
N GLU A 314 -6.93 -18.79 -3.45
CA GLU A 314 -6.67 -19.50 -2.18
C GLU A 314 -7.93 -19.77 -1.34
N LYS A 315 -9.00 -18.99 -1.54
CA LYS A 315 -10.30 -19.22 -0.88
C LYS A 315 -11.23 -20.19 -1.63
N LYS A 316 -10.82 -20.70 -2.79
CA LYS A 316 -11.60 -21.62 -3.62
C LYS A 316 -11.14 -23.07 -3.57
N ASP A 317 -10.04 -23.36 -2.89
CA ASP A 317 -9.55 -24.71 -2.59
C ASP A 317 -9.79 -25.06 -1.11
#